data_AF-A0A291P8N0-F1
#
_entry.id   AF-A0A291P8N0-F1
#
_cell.length_a   1.000
_cell.length_b   1.000
_cell.length_c   1.000
_cell.angle_alpha   90.00
_cell.angle_beta   90.00
_cell.angle_gamma   90.00
#
_symmetry.space_group_name_H-M   'P 1'
#
loop_
_entity.id
_entity.type
_entity.pdbx_description
1 polymer ?
#
loop_
_entity_poly.entity_id
_entity_poly.type
_entity_poly.pdbx_seq_one_letter_code
_entity_poly.pdbx_strand_id
1 'polypeptide(L)'
;MIKTPSLLLMATALLLPSLALGDTLELPADARVEMEVVDDLVLDAETPRRADVVLRPVADGAGSHQLPDYCVVIGDAQRDGERIRMTTQALTCIEAEGGDSAIYSGELTAGAYDSDGGFGIAACDDGVCRLTPADRFMLTLTHPVSIEQQANPSAEINERRRQHEQDDTTE
;
A
#
# COMPACT_ATOMS: atom_id res chain seq x y z
N MET A 1 73.36 16.88 9.75
CA MET A 1 72.39 16.41 8.75
C MET A 1 71.73 15.16 9.29
N ILE A 2 70.51 15.27 9.82
CA ILE A 2 69.71 14.15 10.34
C ILE A 2 68.40 14.17 9.56
N LYS A 3 68.08 13.07 8.89
CA LYS A 3 66.98 12.94 7.93
C LYS A 3 65.86 12.15 8.62
N THR A 4 64.79 12.84 9.01
CA THR A 4 63.58 12.25 9.58
C THR A 4 62.76 11.56 8.49
N PRO A 5 62.27 10.31 8.69
CA PRO A 5 61.35 9.69 7.76
C PRO A 5 59.91 10.07 8.15
N SER A 6 59.21 10.73 7.24
CA SER A 6 57.76 10.98 7.37
C SER A 6 57.01 9.69 7.11
N LEU A 7 56.38 9.14 8.16
CA LEU A 7 55.41 8.06 8.07
C LEU A 7 54.10 8.59 7.48
N LEU A 8 53.79 8.17 6.25
CA LEU A 8 52.49 8.35 5.62
C LEU A 8 51.48 7.38 6.24
N LEU A 9 50.54 7.90 7.03
CA LEU A 9 49.35 7.18 7.47
C LEU A 9 48.40 7.06 6.26
N MET A 10 48.29 5.86 5.68
CA MET A 10 47.20 5.51 4.75
C MET A 10 45.92 5.34 5.57
N ALA A 11 45.05 6.35 5.56
CA ALA A 11 43.69 6.21 6.07
C ALA A 11 42.87 5.41 5.06
N THR A 12 42.61 4.15 5.35
CA THR A 12 41.63 3.33 4.62
C THR A 12 40.24 3.88 4.93
N ALA A 13 39.72 4.75 4.06
CA ALA A 13 38.31 5.10 4.06
C ALA A 13 37.53 3.83 3.68
N LEU A 14 36.88 3.21 4.67
CA LEU A 14 35.84 2.22 4.42
C LEU A 14 34.69 2.95 3.72
N LEU A 15 34.62 2.84 2.40
CA LEU A 15 33.42 3.08 1.62
C LEU A 15 32.42 1.99 2.02
N LEU A 16 31.70 2.22 3.13
CA LEU A 16 30.50 1.46 3.41
C LEU A 16 29.53 1.79 2.27
N PRO A 17 29.04 0.79 1.51
CA PRO A 17 27.97 1.05 0.57
C PRO A 17 26.80 1.59 1.37
N SER A 18 26.33 2.78 1.02
CA SER A 18 25.07 3.31 1.51
C SER A 18 23.99 2.32 1.10
N LEU A 19 23.58 1.45 2.02
CA LEU A 19 22.31 0.75 1.90
C LEU A 19 21.27 1.86 1.89
N ALA A 20 20.69 2.14 0.72
CA ALA A 20 19.51 2.95 0.63
C ALA A 20 18.49 2.32 1.59
N LEU A 21 18.16 3.04 2.67
CA LEU A 21 16.98 2.74 3.48
C LEU A 21 15.82 2.83 2.50
N GLY A 22 15.20 1.69 2.17
CA GLY A 22 14.07 1.66 1.25
C GLY A 22 13.00 2.64 1.69
N ASP A 23 12.30 3.25 0.74
CA ASP A 23 11.14 4.06 1.06
C ASP A 23 10.13 3.18 1.82
N THR A 24 9.50 3.72 2.85
CA THR A 24 8.53 3.00 3.70
C THR A 24 7.15 3.60 3.47
N LEU A 25 6.13 2.76 3.24
CA LEU A 25 4.75 3.20 3.19
C LEU A 25 4.24 3.39 4.63
N GLU A 26 3.97 4.64 5.01
CA GLU A 26 3.50 5.00 6.34
C GLU A 26 2.10 5.59 6.31
N LEU A 27 1.22 5.08 7.17
CA LEU A 27 -0.09 5.66 7.45
C LEU A 27 -0.29 5.79 8.96
N PRO A 28 -0.71 6.95 9.47
CA PRO A 28 -1.00 7.09 10.88
C PRO A 28 -2.26 6.32 11.29
N ALA A 29 -2.45 6.13 12.60
CA ALA A 29 -3.76 5.80 13.13
C ALA A 29 -4.79 6.86 12.69
N ASP A 30 -6.04 6.46 12.53
CA ASP A 30 -7.13 7.31 12.04
C ASP A 30 -6.95 7.84 10.60
N ALA A 31 -5.95 7.36 9.86
CA ALA A 31 -5.85 7.64 8.43
C ALA A 31 -7.14 7.16 7.73
N ARG A 32 -7.70 8.06 6.94
CA ARG A 32 -8.94 7.85 6.17
C ARG A 32 -8.61 7.78 4.69
N VAL A 33 -8.93 6.67 4.05
CA VAL A 33 -8.71 6.42 2.62
C VAL A 33 -10.05 6.05 1.99
N GLU A 34 -10.41 6.72 0.90
CA GLU A 34 -11.63 6.39 0.16
C GLU A 34 -11.39 5.16 -0.71
N MET A 35 -12.28 4.18 -0.60
CA MET A 35 -12.17 2.88 -1.24
C MET A 35 -13.45 2.53 -1.99
N GLU A 36 -13.32 1.61 -2.93
CA GLU A 36 -14.43 0.94 -3.60
C GLU A 36 -14.14 -0.57 -3.72
N VAL A 37 -15.20 -1.37 -3.88
CA VAL A 37 -15.05 -2.80 -4.18
C VAL A 37 -14.61 -2.99 -5.62
N VAL A 38 -13.79 -4.01 -5.88
CA VAL A 38 -13.39 -4.35 -7.25
C VAL A 38 -14.51 -5.08 -8.00
N ASP A 39 -15.26 -5.93 -7.30
CA ASP A 39 -16.37 -6.72 -7.83
C ASP A 39 -17.65 -6.50 -7.01
N ASP A 40 -18.80 -6.76 -7.64
CA ASP A 40 -20.09 -6.74 -6.96
C ASP A 40 -20.09 -7.65 -5.72
N LEU A 41 -20.46 -7.06 -4.57
CA LEU A 41 -20.66 -7.77 -3.31
C LEU A 41 -22.16 -7.84 -3.02
N VAL A 42 -22.69 -9.05 -2.85
CA VAL A 42 -24.07 -9.29 -2.42
C VAL A 42 -24.07 -10.10 -1.13
N LEU A 43 -24.80 -9.65 -0.12
CA LEU A 43 -24.97 -10.33 1.17
C LEU A 43 -26.46 -10.39 1.52
N ASP A 44 -26.94 -11.53 1.98
CA ASP A 44 -28.34 -11.73 2.38
C ASP A 44 -28.43 -12.58 3.65
N ALA A 45 -29.62 -13.13 3.96
CA ALA A 45 -29.81 -13.98 5.13
C ALA A 45 -29.17 -15.38 4.97
N GLU A 46 -29.04 -15.87 3.75
CA GLU A 46 -28.44 -17.18 3.45
C GLU A 46 -26.91 -17.09 3.36
N THR A 47 -26.42 -15.94 2.88
CA THR A 47 -25.00 -15.62 2.69
C THR A 47 -24.64 -14.29 3.39
N PRO A 48 -24.71 -14.24 4.73
CA PRO A 48 -24.51 -12.98 5.47
C PRO A 48 -23.05 -12.55 5.57
N ARG A 49 -22.09 -13.33 5.06
CA ARG A 49 -20.66 -13.08 5.17
C ARG A 49 -19.94 -13.43 3.87
N ARG A 50 -18.93 -12.63 3.53
CA ARG A 50 -18.01 -12.85 2.42
C ARG A 50 -16.60 -12.54 2.88
N ALA A 51 -15.71 -13.52 2.78
CA ALA A 51 -14.29 -13.32 2.98
C ALA A 51 -13.60 -12.93 1.67
N ASP A 52 -12.38 -12.42 1.79
CA ASP A 52 -11.49 -12.10 0.67
C ASP A 52 -12.11 -11.10 -0.33
N VAL A 53 -12.86 -10.12 0.19
CA VAL A 53 -13.36 -8.99 -0.60
C VAL A 53 -12.17 -8.12 -1.01
N VAL A 54 -12.07 -7.88 -2.31
CA VAL A 54 -10.99 -7.10 -2.91
C VAL A 54 -11.43 -5.65 -3.07
N LEU A 55 -10.64 -4.74 -2.51
CA LEU A 55 -10.87 -3.31 -2.53
C LEU A 55 -9.74 -2.61 -3.27
N ARG A 56 -10.04 -1.46 -3.86
CA ARG A 56 -9.03 -0.55 -4.41
C ARG A 56 -9.27 0.88 -3.91
N PRO A 57 -8.20 1.69 -3.77
CA PRO A 57 -8.38 3.10 -3.45
C PRO A 57 -9.05 3.83 -4.62
N VAL A 58 -9.84 4.84 -4.29
CA VAL A 58 -10.37 5.78 -5.29
C VAL A 58 -9.27 6.79 -5.62
N ALA A 59 -8.91 6.89 -6.90
CA ALA A 59 -7.97 7.90 -7.37
C ALA A 59 -8.49 9.31 -7.05
N ASP A 60 -7.62 10.16 -6.49
CA ASP A 60 -7.98 11.49 -5.99
C ASP A 60 -9.15 11.50 -4.98
N GLY A 61 -9.30 10.42 -4.22
CA GLY A 61 -10.38 10.27 -3.25
C GLY A 61 -10.39 11.34 -2.15
N ALA A 62 -11.55 11.55 -1.54
CA ALA A 62 -11.79 12.57 -0.52
C ALA A 62 -11.21 12.22 0.88
N GLY A 63 -10.40 11.17 0.96
CA GLY A 63 -9.73 10.74 2.19
C GLY A 63 -8.72 11.77 2.70
N SER A 64 -8.34 11.63 3.97
CA SER A 64 -7.23 12.39 4.57
C SER A 64 -5.86 12.00 4.01
N HIS A 65 -5.75 10.78 3.49
CA HIS A 65 -4.54 10.19 2.95
C HIS A 65 -4.89 9.44 1.68
N GLN A 66 -3.90 9.29 0.80
CA GLN A 66 -4.02 8.51 -0.42
C GLN A 66 -3.06 7.33 -0.35
N LEU A 67 -3.53 6.21 -0.90
CA LEU A 67 -2.68 5.08 -1.23
C LEU A 67 -2.25 5.20 -2.69
N PRO A 68 -1.12 4.58 -3.08
CA PRO A 68 -0.76 4.45 -4.49
C PRO A 68 -1.92 3.92 -5.36
N ASP A 69 -1.97 4.37 -6.62
CA ASP A 69 -3.05 4.01 -7.54
C ASP A 69 -3.18 2.48 -7.72
N TYR A 70 -2.04 1.78 -7.77
CA TYR A 70 -2.00 0.32 -7.87
C TYR A 70 -1.91 -0.33 -6.48
N CYS A 71 -2.91 -0.05 -5.65
CA CYS A 71 -3.11 -0.75 -4.38
C CYS A 71 -4.32 -1.66 -4.42
N VAL A 72 -4.16 -2.81 -3.80
CA VAL A 72 -5.23 -3.76 -3.51
C VAL A 72 -5.25 -4.00 -2.01
N VAL A 73 -6.44 -3.90 -1.43
CA VAL A 73 -6.68 -4.20 -0.02
C VAL A 73 -7.65 -5.36 0.06
N ILE A 74 -7.35 -6.34 0.90
CA ILE A 74 -8.19 -7.51 1.13
C ILE A 74 -8.86 -7.37 2.49
N GLY A 75 -10.14 -7.69 2.55
CA GLY A 75 -10.91 -7.69 3.79
C GLY A 75 -12.10 -8.62 3.78
N ASP A 76 -12.79 -8.64 4.90
CA ASP A 76 -14.00 -9.43 5.09
C ASP A 76 -15.20 -8.50 5.21
N ALA A 77 -16.33 -8.93 4.66
CA ALA A 77 -17.61 -8.25 4.76
C ALA A 77 -18.66 -9.11 5.46
N GLN A 78 -19.44 -8.48 6.31
CA GLN A 78 -20.54 -9.11 7.01
C GLN A 78 -21.76 -8.19 7.03
N ARG A 79 -22.93 -8.76 6.78
CA ARG A 79 -24.21 -8.11 7.04
C ARG A 79 -24.44 -7.96 8.54
N ASP A 80 -24.74 -6.74 8.97
CA ASP A 80 -25.10 -6.37 10.33
C ASP A 80 -26.31 -5.43 10.29
N GLY A 81 -27.51 -6.01 10.44
CA GLY A 81 -28.77 -5.28 10.28
C GLY A 81 -28.93 -4.75 8.85
N GLU A 82 -29.01 -3.42 8.74
CA GLU A 82 -29.15 -2.66 7.48
C GLU A 82 -27.81 -2.15 6.94
N ARG A 83 -26.68 -2.61 7.50
CA ARG A 83 -25.35 -2.19 7.07
C ARG A 83 -24.44 -3.36 6.76
N ILE A 84 -23.45 -3.10 5.92
CA ILE A 84 -22.32 -4.00 5.69
C ILE A 84 -21.18 -3.54 6.59
N ARG A 85 -20.80 -4.36 7.58
CA ARG A 85 -19.54 -4.18 8.31
C ARG A 85 -18.42 -4.78 7.48
N MET A 86 -17.37 -4.00 7.28
CA MET A 86 -16.19 -4.44 6.54
C MET A 86 -14.93 -4.10 7.33
N THR A 87 -14.04 -5.09 7.42
CA THR A 87 -12.74 -4.97 8.08
C THR A 87 -11.66 -5.50 7.17
N THR A 88 -10.49 -4.85 7.16
CA THR A 88 -9.36 -5.27 6.31
C THR A 88 -8.37 -6.12 7.08
N GLN A 89 -7.60 -6.90 6.33
CA GLN A 89 -6.53 -7.74 6.86
C GLN A 89 -5.18 -7.39 6.24
N ALA A 90 -5.12 -7.23 4.91
CA ALA A 90 -3.86 -7.08 4.20
C ALA A 90 -3.96 -6.04 3.09
N LEU A 91 -2.80 -5.47 2.73
CA LEU A 91 -2.65 -4.55 1.62
C LEU A 91 -1.43 -4.94 0.77
N THR A 92 -1.55 -4.73 -0.53
CA THR A 92 -0.44 -4.77 -1.48
C THR A 92 -0.52 -3.56 -2.38
N CYS A 93 0.54 -2.77 -2.41
CA CYS A 93 0.67 -1.57 -3.23
C CYS A 93 1.87 -1.67 -4.15
N ILE A 94 1.71 -1.17 -5.36
CA ILE A 94 2.78 -1.04 -6.34
C ILE A 94 2.87 0.44 -6.73
N GLU A 95 3.97 1.08 -6.38
CA GLU A 95 4.31 2.39 -6.96
C GLU A 95 5.11 2.15 -8.22
N ALA A 96 4.77 2.87 -9.29
CA ALA A 96 5.46 2.77 -10.57
C ALA A 96 5.80 4.18 -11.06
N GLU A 97 7.01 4.64 -10.75
CA GLU A 97 7.55 5.91 -11.22
C GLU A 97 8.84 5.66 -12.02
N GLY A 98 8.97 6.31 -13.19
CA GLY A 98 10.26 6.37 -13.90
C GLY A 98 10.84 5.04 -14.41
N GLY A 99 10.08 3.95 -14.41
CA GLY A 99 10.54 2.62 -14.85
C GLY A 99 11.07 1.72 -13.73
N ASP A 100 11.03 2.20 -12.48
CA ASP A 100 11.23 1.41 -11.28
C ASP A 100 9.89 1.21 -10.58
N SER A 101 9.75 0.08 -9.88
CA SER A 101 8.56 -0.16 -9.09
C SER A 101 8.90 -0.55 -7.66
N ALA A 102 8.21 0.07 -6.71
CA ALA A 102 8.26 -0.27 -5.31
C ALA A 102 7.05 -1.13 -4.96
N ILE A 103 7.28 -2.24 -4.26
CA ILE A 103 6.22 -3.14 -3.83
C ILE A 103 6.12 -3.04 -2.32
N TYR A 104 4.95 -2.67 -1.81
CA TYR A 104 4.65 -2.63 -0.38
C TYR A 104 3.59 -3.69 -0.10
N SER A 105 3.90 -4.68 0.74
CA SER A 105 2.91 -5.67 1.13
C SER A 105 3.02 -6.00 2.61
N GLY A 106 1.88 -5.93 3.31
CA GLY A 106 1.79 -6.14 4.74
C GLY A 106 0.37 -6.14 5.25
N GLU A 107 0.23 -6.16 6.57
CA GLU A 107 -1.07 -6.19 7.25
C GLU A 107 -1.64 -4.77 7.43
N LEU A 108 -2.97 -4.65 7.33
CA LEU A 108 -3.72 -3.41 7.50
C LEU A 108 -5.01 -3.70 8.27
N THR A 109 -5.13 -3.18 9.48
CA THR A 109 -6.38 -3.28 10.26
C THR A 109 -7.16 -1.97 10.22
N ALA A 110 -8.23 -1.96 9.45
CA ALA A 110 -9.09 -0.80 9.29
C ALA A 110 -10.56 -1.22 9.18
N GLY A 111 -11.46 -0.28 9.44
CA GLY A 111 -12.91 -0.47 9.35
C GLY A 111 -13.52 0.45 8.30
N ALA A 112 -14.56 -0.03 7.61
CA ALA A 112 -15.32 0.78 6.68
C ALA A 112 -16.38 1.64 7.38
N TYR A 113 -16.52 2.88 6.92
CA TYR A 113 -17.49 3.87 7.35
C TYR A 113 -18.16 4.48 6.11
N ASP A 114 -19.44 4.75 6.22
CA ASP A 114 -20.20 5.41 5.15
C ASP A 114 -20.01 6.94 5.21
N SER A 115 -20.54 7.63 4.20
CA SER A 115 -20.64 9.07 4.07
C SER A 115 -21.36 9.76 5.24
N ASP A 116 -22.27 9.06 5.92
CA ASP A 116 -22.94 9.53 7.15
C ASP A 116 -22.04 9.48 8.40
N GLY A 117 -20.82 8.94 8.27
CA GLY A 117 -19.86 8.75 9.37
C GLY A 117 -20.17 7.55 10.28
N GLY A 118 -21.23 6.80 9.99
CA GLY A 118 -21.59 5.58 10.69
C GLY A 118 -20.64 4.42 10.35
N PHE A 119 -20.34 3.59 11.34
CA PHE A 119 -19.58 2.36 11.12
C PHE A 119 -20.39 1.36 10.27
N GLY A 120 -19.75 0.80 9.25
CA GLY A 120 -20.38 0.00 8.21
C GLY A 120 -21.07 0.85 7.14
N ILE A 121 -21.44 0.22 6.02
CA ILE A 121 -21.96 0.88 4.81
C ILE A 121 -23.46 0.64 4.69
N ALA A 122 -24.28 1.68 4.55
CA ALA A 122 -25.73 1.59 4.43
C ALA A 122 -26.16 1.21 3.01
N ALA A 123 -25.96 -0.05 2.67
CA ALA A 123 -26.20 -0.56 1.32
C ALA A 123 -27.20 -1.73 1.27
N CYS A 124 -28.03 -1.86 2.32
CA CYS A 124 -29.03 -2.92 2.43
C CYS A 124 -30.43 -2.39 2.15
N ASP A 125 -31.15 -3.09 1.29
CA ASP A 125 -32.55 -2.82 0.96
C ASP A 125 -33.33 -4.14 0.99
N ASP A 126 -34.50 -4.15 1.63
CA ASP A 126 -35.34 -5.33 1.83
C ASP A 126 -34.58 -6.60 2.29
N GLY A 127 -33.55 -6.41 3.13
CA GLY A 127 -32.75 -7.48 3.70
C GLY A 127 -31.65 -8.05 2.80
N VAL A 128 -31.44 -7.47 1.61
CA VAL A 128 -30.34 -7.77 0.70
C VAL A 128 -29.40 -6.57 0.65
N CYS A 129 -28.13 -6.80 0.93
CA CYS A 129 -27.10 -5.78 0.85
C CYS A 129 -26.33 -5.91 -0.45
N ARG A 130 -26.08 -4.80 -1.15
CA ARG A 130 -25.32 -4.77 -2.39
C ARG A 130 -24.34 -3.62 -2.42
N LEU A 131 -23.07 -3.92 -2.70
CA LEU A 131 -22.08 -2.93 -3.14
C LEU A 131 -21.64 -3.26 -4.56
N THR A 132 -21.46 -2.21 -5.34
CA THR A 132 -20.94 -2.25 -6.71
C THR A 132 -19.64 -1.45 -6.76
N PRO A 133 -18.82 -1.59 -7.82
CA PRO A 133 -17.62 -0.78 -7.99
C PRO A 133 -17.86 0.73 -8.11
N ALA A 134 -19.11 1.19 -8.22
CA ALA A 134 -19.45 2.61 -8.18
C ALA A 134 -19.68 3.14 -6.75
N ASP A 135 -19.88 2.24 -5.78
CA ASP A 135 -20.15 2.60 -4.39
C ASP A 135 -18.84 2.87 -3.66
N ARG A 136 -18.72 4.09 -3.13
CA ARG A 136 -17.53 4.56 -2.42
C ARG A 136 -17.79 4.64 -0.94
N PHE A 137 -16.79 4.31 -0.14
CA PHE A 137 -16.85 4.38 1.30
C PHE A 137 -15.48 4.71 1.89
N MET A 138 -15.47 5.11 3.16
CA MET A 138 -14.24 5.51 3.83
C MET A 138 -13.69 4.36 4.67
N LEU A 139 -12.48 3.92 4.35
CA LEU A 139 -11.71 3.05 5.22
C LEU A 139 -10.98 3.92 6.26
N THR A 140 -11.14 3.61 7.55
CA THR A 140 -10.44 4.30 8.64
C THR A 140 -9.56 3.33 9.40
N LEU A 141 -8.26 3.63 9.45
CA LEU A 141 -7.25 2.81 10.11
C LEU A 141 -7.42 2.87 11.64
N THR A 142 -7.30 1.71 12.28
CA THR A 142 -7.36 1.61 13.75
C THR A 142 -5.99 1.73 14.41
N HIS A 143 -4.95 1.38 13.67
CA HIS A 143 -3.55 1.36 14.11
C HIS A 143 -2.69 1.97 13.00
N PRO A 144 -1.54 2.58 13.36
CA PRO A 144 -0.60 3.03 12.34
C PRO A 144 -0.05 1.83 11.56
N VAL A 145 0.27 2.06 10.29
CA VAL A 145 0.91 1.11 9.40
C VAL A 145 2.24 1.67 8.95
N SER A 146 3.25 0.80 8.93
CA SER A 146 4.58 1.08 8.42
C SER A 146 5.04 -0.19 7.70
N ILE A 147 5.11 -0.13 6.37
CA ILE A 147 5.43 -1.29 5.51
C ILE A 147 6.70 -0.95 4.73
N GLU A 148 7.74 -1.73 4.99
CA GLU A 148 8.99 -1.63 4.25
C GLU A 148 8.80 -2.08 2.80
N GLN A 149 9.45 -1.38 1.88
CA GLN A 149 9.54 -1.79 0.49
C GLN A 149 10.13 -3.21 0.38
N GLN A 150 9.47 -4.07 -0.37
CA GLN A 150 9.92 -5.41 -0.68
C GLN A 150 10.89 -5.42 -1.87
N ALA A 151 11.78 -6.40 -1.89
CA ALA A 151 12.71 -6.60 -2.99
C ALA A 151 11.96 -6.80 -4.32
N ASN A 152 12.35 -6.05 -5.35
CA ASN A 152 11.80 -6.15 -6.69
C ASN A 152 12.89 -6.60 -7.68
N PRO A 153 12.93 -7.91 -8.04
CA PRO A 153 13.92 -8.43 -8.98
C PRO A 153 13.88 -7.75 -10.34
N SER A 154 12.70 -7.27 -10.78
CA SER A 154 12.57 -6.56 -12.05
C SER A 154 13.24 -5.18 -12.01
N ALA A 155 13.13 -4.46 -10.89
CA ALA A 155 13.85 -3.20 -10.69
C ALA A 155 15.37 -3.42 -10.73
N GLU A 156 15.88 -4.43 -10.02
CA GLU A 156 17.31 -4.77 -10.02
C GLU A 156 17.84 -5.10 -11.44
N ILE A 157 17.05 -5.85 -12.23
CA ILE A 157 17.41 -6.16 -13.63
C ILE A 157 17.41 -4.89 -14.49
N ASN A 158 16.42 -4.01 -14.32
CA ASN A 158 16.32 -2.77 -15.08
C ASN A 158 17.47 -1.80 -14.74
N GLU A 159 17.82 -1.67 -13.46
CA GLU A 159 18.99 -0.90 -13.01
C GLU A 159 20.27 -1.39 -13.68
N ARG A 160 20.51 -2.71 -13.69
CA ARG A 160 21.67 -3.30 -14.35
C ARG A 160 21.71 -3.00 -15.85
N ARG A 161 20.56 -3.02 -16.53
CA ARG A 161 20.48 -2.67 -17.97
C ARG A 161 20.85 -1.21 -18.21
N ARG A 162 20.37 -0.29 -17.37
CA ARG A 162 20.71 1.14 -17.47
C ARG A 162 22.21 1.40 -17.25
N GLN A 163 22.85 0.65 -16.37
CA GLN A 163 24.30 0.73 -16.14
C GLN A 163 25.09 0.26 -17.37
N HIS A 164 24.69 -0.84 -18.00
CA HIS A 164 25.34 -1.34 -19.21
C HIS A 164 25.15 -0.44 -20.44
N GLU A 165 23.97 0.17 -20.60
CA GLU A 165 23.70 1.11 -21.69
C GLU A 165 24.49 2.43 -21.55
N GLN A 166 24.81 2.86 -20.32
CA GLN A 166 25.64 4.05 -20.07
C GLN A 166 27.12 3.82 -20.40
N ASP A 167 27.65 2.63 -20.14
CA ASP A 167 29.02 2.27 -20.51
C ASP A 167 29.22 2.21 -22.03
N ASP A 168 28.26 1.65 -22.78
CA ASP A 168 28.32 1.53 -24.25
C ASP A 168 28.21 2.89 -24.98
N THR A 169 27.72 3.94 -24.32
CA THR A 169 27.55 5.28 -24.94
C THR A 169 28.78 6.19 -24.75
N THR A 170 29.80 5.74 -24.01
CA THR A 170 31.01 6.52 -23.70
C THR A 170 32.23 6.13 -24.57
N GLU A 171 32.06 5.25 -25.56
CA GLU A 171 33.12 4.84 -26.51
C GLU A 171 33.08 5.59 -27.86
#